data_AF-A0A938NJI3-F1
#
_entry.id   AF-A0A938NJI3-F1
#
_cell.length_a   1.000
_cell.length_b   1.000
_cell.length_c   1.000
_cell.angle_alpha   90.00
_cell.angle_beta   90.00
_cell.angle_gamma   90.00
#
_symmetry.space_group_name_H-M   'P 1'
#
loop_
_entity.id
_entity.type
_entity.pdbx_description
1 polymer ?
#
loop_
_entity_poly.entity_id
_entity_poly.type
_entity_poly.pdbx_seq_one_letter_code
_entity_poly.pdbx_strand_id
1 'polypeptide(L)'
;RARIESLRIENARGAFTLARGPRGWEVRRPEAYRADDVAVARLIEALWGESILGFAGAGEQAAGMLGFEAPRGRLTVKAQGAAREGLLEIGQPYFELSYARDRDREQAFLLDSVTCAPLLESFSAFLSPVVVSFMPGEAAEIRGPDGQRALREPGDEWRWRRADGRPLNGPAVAAFLGRALRLSTERIEALLPRADQLADWGLPAEGRRFQIRLRDGSEVQLEIGPARGGRRALRSLDYPTLYSLPDSLAALPWPLPAVQSD
;
A
#
# COMPACT_ATOMS: atom_id res chain seq x y z
N ARG A 1 -22.39 -4.70 -8.43
CA ARG A 1 -21.40 -3.70 -8.87
C ARG A 1 -20.24 -4.43 -9.54
N ALA A 2 -19.71 -3.93 -10.65
CA ALA A 2 -18.55 -4.56 -11.29
C ALA A 2 -17.30 -4.34 -10.42
N ARG A 3 -16.44 -5.36 -10.31
CA ARG A 3 -15.20 -5.25 -9.53
C ARG A 3 -14.18 -4.43 -10.31
N ILE A 4 -13.63 -3.36 -9.73
CA ILE A 4 -12.53 -2.61 -10.35
C ILE A 4 -11.24 -3.43 -10.30
N GLU A 5 -10.57 -3.53 -11.45
CA GLU A 5 -9.28 -4.19 -11.65
C GLU A 5 -8.12 -3.18 -11.53
N SER A 6 -8.25 -2.03 -12.19
CA SER A 6 -7.26 -0.95 -12.14
C SER A 6 -7.85 0.44 -12.36
N LEU A 7 -7.17 1.44 -11.80
CA LEU A 7 -7.39 2.86 -12.00
C LEU A 7 -6.11 3.49 -12.52
N ARG A 8 -6.16 4.25 -13.61
CA ARG A 8 -5.05 5.10 -14.05
C ARG A 8 -5.44 6.55 -13.86
N ILE A 9 -4.60 7.29 -13.15
CA ILE A 9 -4.82 8.69 -12.81
C ILE A 9 -3.70 9.51 -13.44
N GLU A 10 -4.07 10.56 -14.16
CA GLU A 10 -3.13 11.48 -14.82
C GLU A 10 -3.52 12.91 -14.48
N ASN A 11 -2.61 13.67 -13.90
CA ASN A 11 -2.85 15.06 -13.50
C ASN A 11 -1.53 15.87 -13.52
N ALA A 12 -1.59 17.13 -13.09
CA ALA A 12 -0.41 18.00 -13.04
C ALA A 12 0.72 17.51 -12.12
N ARG A 13 0.44 16.59 -11.18
CA ARG A 13 1.43 15.97 -10.27
C ARG A 13 2.00 14.66 -10.82
N GLY A 14 1.59 14.24 -12.02
CA GLY A 14 2.12 13.08 -12.72
C GLY A 14 1.05 12.07 -13.13
N ALA A 15 1.51 10.90 -13.55
CA ALA A 15 0.67 9.79 -13.95
C ALA A 15 1.01 8.55 -13.14
N PHE A 16 -0.01 7.86 -12.63
CA PHE A 16 0.18 6.62 -11.87
C PHE A 16 -0.96 5.64 -12.12
N THR A 17 -0.72 4.38 -11.75
CA THR A 17 -1.70 3.30 -11.92
C THR A 17 -1.84 2.55 -10.62
N LEU A 18 -3.07 2.48 -10.11
CA LEU A 18 -3.47 1.60 -9.01
C LEU A 18 -4.03 0.32 -9.62
N ALA A 19 -3.57 -0.84 -9.20
CA ALA A 19 -4.10 -2.12 -9.66
C ALA A 19 -4.14 -3.14 -8.52
N ARG A 20 -5.04 -4.11 -8.62
CA ARG A 20 -5.05 -5.23 -7.67
C ARG A 20 -3.84 -6.15 -7.91
N GLY A 21 -3.07 -6.35 -6.86
CA GLY A 21 -2.03 -7.38 -6.74
C GLY A 21 -2.50 -8.56 -5.88
N PRO A 22 -1.59 -9.52 -5.60
CA PRO A 22 -1.92 -10.70 -4.79
C PRO A 22 -2.23 -10.38 -3.33
N ARG A 23 -1.70 -9.28 -2.79
CA ARG A 23 -1.83 -8.91 -1.36
C ARG A 23 -2.59 -7.60 -1.10
N GLY A 24 -3.35 -7.12 -2.09
CA GLY A 24 -4.09 -5.86 -1.99
C GLY A 24 -3.88 -4.97 -3.21
N TRP A 25 -4.14 -3.68 -3.05
CA TRP A 25 -3.87 -2.66 -4.05
C TRP A 25 -2.38 -2.30 -4.09
N GLU A 26 -1.90 -2.03 -5.29
CA GLU A 26 -0.53 -1.62 -5.57
C GLU A 26 -0.54 -0.40 -6.48
N VAL A 27 0.39 0.52 -6.25
CA VAL A 27 0.82 1.47 -7.27
C VAL A 27 1.76 0.69 -8.19
N ARG A 28 1.46 0.57 -9.47
CA ARG A 28 2.29 -0.16 -10.46
C ARG A 28 3.15 0.75 -11.33
N ARG A 29 2.82 2.03 -11.37
CA ARG A 29 3.57 3.09 -12.07
C ARG A 29 3.60 4.32 -11.17
N PRO A 30 4.73 5.05 -11.08
CA PRO A 30 5.96 4.88 -11.87
C PRO A 30 6.78 3.64 -11.50
N GLU A 31 6.68 3.18 -10.27
CA GLU A 31 7.31 1.97 -9.76
C GLU A 31 6.30 1.16 -8.95
N ALA A 32 6.65 -0.08 -8.63
CA ALA A 32 5.83 -0.94 -7.79
C ALA A 32 5.92 -0.50 -6.31
N TYR A 33 4.80 -0.05 -5.74
CA TYR A 33 4.65 0.22 -4.32
C TYR A 33 3.37 -0.39 -3.78
N ARG A 34 3.37 -0.72 -2.49
CA ARG A 34 2.14 -1.08 -1.80
C ARG A 34 1.23 0.14 -1.70
N ALA A 35 -0.01 0.01 -2.14
CA ALA A 35 -1.01 1.05 -1.96
C ALA A 35 -1.77 0.88 -0.63
N ASP A 36 -2.31 1.98 -0.12
CA ASP A 36 -3.25 1.97 0.99
C ASP A 36 -4.62 1.49 0.47
N ASP A 37 -4.95 0.24 0.80
CA ASP A 37 -6.23 -0.38 0.44
C ASP A 37 -7.45 0.45 0.88
N VAL A 38 -7.37 1.14 2.03
CA VAL A 38 -8.44 1.98 2.56
C VAL A 38 -8.56 3.26 1.73
N ALA A 39 -7.44 3.91 1.41
CA ALA A 39 -7.45 5.12 0.58
C ALA A 39 -8.02 4.82 -0.82
N VAL A 40 -7.60 3.71 -1.44
CA VAL A 40 -8.11 3.29 -2.75
C VAL A 40 -9.59 2.91 -2.68
N ALA A 41 -10.02 2.19 -1.64
CA ALA A 41 -11.44 1.85 -1.47
C ALA A 41 -12.30 3.10 -1.29
N ARG A 42 -11.85 4.10 -0.51
CA ARG A 42 -12.54 5.38 -0.35
C ARG A 42 -12.67 6.13 -1.68
N LEU A 43 -11.62 6.18 -2.50
CA LEU A 43 -11.69 6.76 -3.84
C LEU A 43 -12.76 6.05 -4.69
N ILE A 44 -12.73 4.72 -4.73
CA ILE A 44 -13.69 3.93 -5.53
C ILE A 44 -15.12 4.16 -5.06
N GLU A 45 -15.37 4.14 -3.74
CA GLU A 45 -16.71 4.38 -3.20
C GLU A 45 -17.18 5.82 -3.42
N ALA A 46 -16.28 6.82 -3.31
CA ALA A 46 -16.62 8.22 -3.61
C ALA A 46 -17.09 8.35 -5.07
N LEU A 47 -16.35 7.77 -6.02
CA LEU A 47 -16.71 7.80 -7.44
C LEU A 47 -18.01 7.05 -7.75
N TRP A 48 -18.31 5.97 -7.03
CA TRP A 48 -19.56 5.21 -7.22
C TRP A 48 -20.77 5.83 -6.54
N GLY A 49 -20.57 6.49 -5.41
CA GLY A 49 -21.62 7.19 -4.68
C GLY A 49 -21.94 8.56 -5.26
N GLU A 50 -21.06 9.09 -6.11
CA GLU A 50 -21.21 10.41 -6.67
C GLU A 50 -22.43 10.53 -7.57
N SER A 51 -23.11 11.68 -7.45
CA SER A 51 -24.24 12.05 -8.29
C SER A 51 -23.90 13.26 -9.13
N ILE A 52 -24.43 13.29 -10.35
CA ILE A 52 -24.34 14.50 -11.17
C ILE A 52 -25.17 15.60 -10.51
N LEU A 53 -24.52 16.70 -10.13
CA LEU A 53 -25.15 17.83 -9.45
C LEU A 53 -25.73 18.86 -10.43
N GLY A 54 -25.32 18.79 -11.69
CA GLY A 54 -25.82 19.63 -12.77
C GLY A 54 -25.14 19.32 -14.08
N PHE A 55 -25.69 19.84 -15.17
CA PHE A 55 -25.10 19.72 -16.50
C PHE A 55 -24.55 21.07 -16.96
N ALA A 56 -23.43 21.01 -17.68
CA ALA A 56 -22.83 22.13 -18.37
C ALA A 56 -23.00 21.94 -19.89
N GLY A 57 -22.70 22.99 -20.66
CA GLY A 57 -22.83 22.97 -22.12
C GLY A 57 -22.12 21.79 -22.81
N ALA A 58 -22.52 21.50 -24.04
CA ALA A 58 -21.92 20.47 -24.89
C ALA A 58 -21.19 21.11 -26.08
N GLY A 59 -20.28 20.36 -26.70
CA GLY A 59 -19.53 20.77 -27.90
C GLY A 59 -18.15 21.40 -27.64
N GLU A 60 -17.40 21.64 -28.70
CA GLU A 60 -15.98 22.07 -28.65
C GLU A 60 -15.78 23.44 -27.98
N GLN A 61 -16.65 24.42 -28.26
CA GLN A 61 -16.56 25.74 -27.66
C GLN A 61 -16.73 25.69 -26.13
N ALA A 62 -17.63 24.82 -25.65
CA ALA A 62 -17.78 24.54 -24.23
C ALA A 62 -16.54 23.79 -23.69
N ALA A 63 -15.95 22.88 -24.46
CA ALA A 63 -14.78 22.13 -24.02
C ALA A 63 -13.58 23.02 -23.66
N GLY A 64 -13.32 24.06 -24.44
CA GLY A 64 -12.29 25.06 -24.13
C GLY A 64 -12.60 25.84 -22.84
N MET A 65 -13.82 26.37 -22.72
CA MET A 65 -14.25 27.16 -21.55
C MET A 65 -14.27 26.34 -20.24
N LEU A 66 -14.61 25.05 -20.33
CA LEU A 66 -14.71 24.15 -19.18
C LEU A 66 -13.38 23.46 -18.84
N GLY A 67 -12.32 23.70 -19.62
CA GLY A 67 -10.97 23.18 -19.36
C GLY A 67 -10.75 21.72 -19.75
N PHE A 68 -11.47 21.20 -20.75
CA PHE A 68 -11.27 19.83 -21.25
C PHE A 68 -10.20 19.72 -22.35
N GLU A 69 -9.70 20.83 -22.90
CA GLU A 69 -8.53 20.82 -23.79
C GLU A 69 -7.25 20.45 -23.04
N ALA A 70 -7.13 20.92 -21.78
CA ALA A 70 -6.06 20.61 -20.85
C ALA A 70 -6.66 20.24 -19.48
N PRO A 71 -7.26 19.04 -19.34
CA PRO A 71 -7.94 18.66 -18.12
C PRO A 71 -6.98 18.62 -16.94
N ARG A 72 -7.47 19.06 -15.78
CA ARG A 72 -6.72 19.06 -14.52
C ARG A 72 -6.43 17.65 -14.03
N GLY A 73 -7.31 16.71 -14.36
CA GLY A 73 -7.16 15.30 -14.05
C GLY A 73 -7.87 14.41 -15.08
N ARG A 74 -7.34 13.21 -15.29
CA ARG A 74 -7.99 12.13 -16.03
C ARG A 74 -7.98 10.88 -15.18
N LEU A 75 -9.12 10.20 -15.13
CA LEU A 75 -9.28 8.90 -14.49
C LEU A 75 -9.72 7.90 -15.55
N THR A 76 -8.89 6.89 -15.80
CA THR A 76 -9.28 5.72 -16.58
C THR A 76 -9.59 4.56 -15.63
N VAL A 77 -10.77 3.96 -15.77
CA VAL A 77 -11.27 2.86 -14.94
C VAL A 77 -11.40 1.60 -15.76
N LYS A 78 -10.69 0.55 -15.36
CA LYS A 78 -10.85 -0.79 -15.93
C LYS A 78 -11.56 -1.69 -14.91
N ALA A 79 -12.78 -2.10 -15.25
CA ALA A 79 -13.52 -3.08 -14.48
C ALA A 79 -13.25 -4.50 -14.99
N GLN A 80 -13.28 -5.48 -14.07
CA GLN A 80 -13.07 -6.88 -14.38
C GLN A 80 -14.08 -7.38 -15.41
N GLY A 81 -13.60 -7.94 -16.51
CA GLY A 81 -14.43 -8.46 -17.60
C GLY A 81 -15.08 -7.41 -18.48
N ALA A 82 -14.82 -6.12 -18.26
CA ALA A 82 -15.32 -5.07 -19.15
C ALA A 82 -14.54 -5.05 -20.46
N ALA A 83 -15.27 -4.96 -21.58
CA ALA A 83 -14.67 -4.86 -22.91
C ALA A 83 -14.03 -3.49 -23.19
N ARG A 84 -14.43 -2.46 -22.44
CA ARG A 84 -13.94 -1.08 -22.59
C ARG A 84 -13.64 -0.48 -21.22
N GLU A 85 -12.66 0.42 -21.20
CA GLU A 85 -12.33 1.25 -20.05
C GLU A 85 -13.21 2.49 -20.06
N GLY A 86 -13.64 2.94 -18.88
CA GLY A 86 -14.30 4.25 -18.73
C GLY A 86 -13.27 5.34 -18.56
N LEU A 87 -13.48 6.52 -19.14
CA LEU A 87 -12.59 7.67 -19.02
C LEU A 87 -13.36 8.89 -18.53
N LEU A 88 -13.02 9.36 -17.34
CA LEU A 88 -13.50 10.61 -16.76
C LEU A 88 -12.41 11.68 -16.84
N GLU A 89 -12.75 12.83 -17.43
CA GLU A 89 -11.90 14.02 -17.44
C GLU A 89 -12.43 15.05 -16.44
N ILE A 90 -11.53 15.67 -15.68
CA ILE A 90 -11.84 16.73 -14.71
C ILE A 90 -11.34 18.06 -15.29
N GLY A 91 -12.26 18.97 -15.53
CA GLY A 91 -12.04 20.30 -16.07
C GLY A 91 -11.77 21.35 -14.99
N GLN A 92 -12.10 22.61 -15.29
CA GLN A 92 -11.94 23.74 -14.37
C GLN A 92 -12.85 23.60 -13.13
N PRO A 93 -12.44 24.17 -11.98
CA PRO A 93 -13.33 24.29 -10.83
C PRO A 93 -14.45 25.31 -11.12
N TYR A 94 -15.59 25.12 -10.46
CA TYR A 94 -16.74 26.02 -10.48
C TYR A 94 -17.33 26.12 -9.07
N PHE A 95 -16.94 27.15 -8.32
CA PHE A 95 -17.20 27.25 -6.88
C PHE A 95 -16.75 25.96 -6.14
N GLU A 96 -17.63 25.32 -5.37
CA GLU A 96 -17.39 24.06 -4.66
C GLU A 96 -17.49 22.82 -5.57
N LEU A 97 -17.73 23.01 -6.87
CA LEU A 97 -17.92 21.94 -7.85
C LEU A 97 -16.76 21.87 -8.83
N SER A 98 -16.66 20.77 -9.55
CA SER A 98 -15.72 20.59 -10.65
C SER A 98 -16.48 20.19 -11.90
N TYR A 99 -16.14 20.81 -13.04
CA TYR A 99 -16.61 20.30 -14.32
C TYR A 99 -15.97 18.94 -14.57
N ALA A 100 -16.77 17.99 -15.04
CA ALA A 100 -16.33 16.67 -15.43
C ALA A 100 -17.01 16.23 -16.72
N ARG A 101 -16.37 15.32 -17.45
CA ARG A 101 -16.92 14.74 -18.67
C ARG A 101 -16.48 13.29 -18.80
N ASP A 102 -17.43 12.41 -19.10
CA ASP A 102 -17.14 11.07 -19.61
C ASP A 102 -16.80 11.19 -21.10
N ARG A 103 -15.64 10.73 -21.56
CA ARG A 103 -15.24 10.89 -22.96
C ARG A 103 -16.22 10.27 -23.95
N ASP A 104 -16.96 9.24 -23.53
CA ASP A 104 -17.98 8.59 -24.36
C ASP A 104 -19.29 9.41 -24.42
N ARG A 105 -19.35 10.57 -23.75
CA ARG A 105 -20.50 11.47 -23.70
C ARG A 105 -20.09 12.90 -24.07
N GLU A 106 -20.87 13.54 -24.94
CA GLU A 106 -20.59 14.94 -25.32
C GLU A 106 -20.91 15.94 -24.20
N GLN A 107 -21.82 15.58 -23.29
CA GLN A 107 -22.31 16.48 -22.26
C GLN A 107 -21.38 16.52 -21.05
N ALA A 108 -20.91 17.72 -20.72
CA ALA A 108 -20.21 17.98 -19.47
C ALA A 108 -21.20 18.10 -18.30
N PHE A 109 -20.72 17.77 -17.10
CA PHE A 109 -21.50 17.80 -15.88
C PHE A 109 -20.69 18.31 -14.71
N LEU A 110 -21.36 18.59 -13.60
CA LEU A 110 -20.77 19.07 -12.35
C LEU A 110 -20.75 17.94 -11.33
N LEU A 111 -19.58 17.74 -10.72
CA LEU A 111 -19.35 16.85 -9.59
C LEU A 111 -18.92 17.65 -8.37
N ASP A 112 -19.07 17.07 -7.17
CA ASP A 112 -18.52 17.64 -5.96
C ASP A 112 -16.98 17.70 -6.04
N SER A 113 -16.38 18.83 -5.68
CA SER A 113 -14.92 18.97 -5.73
C SER A 113 -14.19 18.09 -4.72
N VAL A 114 -14.82 17.73 -3.61
CA VAL A 114 -14.26 16.81 -2.61
C VAL A 114 -14.08 15.42 -3.20
N THR A 115 -15.04 14.94 -4.01
CA THR A 115 -14.91 13.66 -4.74
C THR A 115 -13.82 13.71 -5.80
N CYS A 116 -13.65 14.86 -6.45
CA CYS A 116 -12.62 15.04 -7.48
C CYS A 116 -11.22 15.23 -6.90
N ALA A 117 -11.09 15.72 -5.65
CA ALA A 117 -9.81 16.10 -5.05
C ALA A 117 -8.76 14.96 -5.05
N PRO A 118 -9.08 13.70 -4.69
CA PRO A 118 -8.11 12.61 -4.75
C PRO A 118 -7.58 12.31 -6.16
N LEU A 119 -8.32 12.66 -7.22
CA LEU A 119 -7.87 12.49 -8.61
C LEU A 119 -6.81 13.53 -9.02
N LEU A 120 -6.65 14.59 -8.22
CA LEU A 120 -5.68 15.66 -8.42
C LEU A 120 -4.46 15.53 -7.49
N GLU A 121 -4.43 14.47 -6.68
CA GLU A 121 -3.29 14.13 -5.82
C GLU A 121 -2.20 13.37 -6.56
N SER A 122 -1.00 13.36 -5.98
CA SER A 122 0.07 12.49 -6.49
C SER A 122 -0.10 11.05 -5.97
N PHE A 123 0.60 10.09 -6.59
CA PHE A 123 0.54 8.69 -6.16
C PHE A 123 0.94 8.49 -4.68
N SER A 124 1.71 9.40 -4.09
CA SER A 124 2.14 9.30 -2.69
C SER A 124 0.96 9.32 -1.71
N ALA A 125 -0.15 9.98 -2.07
CA ALA A 125 -1.38 10.01 -1.27
C ALA A 125 -2.05 8.62 -1.15
N PHE A 126 -1.68 7.69 -2.02
CA PHE A 126 -2.20 6.33 -2.06
C PHE A 126 -1.20 5.30 -1.56
N LEU A 127 -0.04 5.69 -1.05
CA LEU A 127 0.95 4.74 -0.54
C LEU A 127 0.56 4.19 0.82
N SER A 128 0.79 2.89 1.01
CA SER A 128 0.52 2.26 2.28
C SER A 128 1.49 2.74 3.37
N PRO A 129 0.98 3.17 4.54
CA PRO A 129 1.83 3.46 5.69
C PRO A 129 2.36 2.17 6.36
N VAL A 130 1.80 1.01 6.02
CA VAL A 130 2.12 -0.29 6.64
C VAL A 130 3.27 -0.96 5.89
N VAL A 131 4.31 -1.34 6.63
CA VAL A 131 5.57 -1.90 6.07
C VAL A 131 5.35 -3.29 5.47
N VAL A 132 4.62 -4.17 6.17
CA VAL A 132 4.34 -5.55 5.74
C VAL A 132 2.89 -5.94 5.99
N SER A 133 2.34 -6.81 5.14
CA SER A 133 0.96 -7.29 5.27
C SER A 133 0.84 -8.76 4.93
N PHE A 134 0.16 -9.50 5.82
CA PHE A 134 -0.19 -10.91 5.72
C PHE A 134 -1.26 -11.24 6.78
N MET A 135 -1.90 -12.40 6.69
CA MET A 135 -2.79 -12.89 7.75
C MET A 135 -1.98 -13.70 8.78
N PRO A 136 -2.02 -13.39 10.10
CA PRO A 136 -1.26 -14.16 11.10
C PRO A 136 -1.55 -15.66 11.08
N GLY A 137 -2.82 -16.02 10.84
CA GLY A 137 -3.27 -17.42 10.76
C GLY A 137 -2.66 -18.17 9.58
N GLU A 138 -2.18 -17.48 8.56
CA GLU A 138 -1.52 -18.06 7.39
C GLU A 138 -0.01 -18.20 7.57
N ALA A 139 0.59 -17.63 8.62
CA ALA A 139 2.00 -17.82 8.88
C ALA A 139 2.31 -19.30 9.19
N ALA A 140 3.24 -19.87 8.42
CA ALA A 140 3.71 -21.25 8.55
C ALA A 140 5.15 -21.33 9.07
N GLU A 141 5.96 -20.31 8.82
CA GLU A 141 7.32 -20.23 9.31
C GLU A 141 7.78 -18.79 9.51
N ILE A 142 8.61 -18.57 10.53
CA ILE A 142 9.35 -17.34 10.77
C ILE A 142 10.84 -17.68 10.79
N ARG A 143 11.63 -17.03 9.92
CA ARG A 143 13.10 -17.04 9.98
C ARG A 143 13.60 -15.74 10.56
N GLY A 144 14.47 -15.82 11.56
CA GLY A 144 15.10 -14.66 12.15
C GLY A 144 16.49 -14.36 11.58
N PRO A 145 17.13 -13.29 12.08
CA PRO A 145 18.41 -12.79 11.56
C PRO A 145 19.59 -13.73 11.79
N ASP A 146 19.49 -14.63 12.77
CA ASP A 146 20.49 -15.66 13.09
C ASP A 146 20.30 -16.96 12.29
N GLY A 147 19.34 -16.99 11.37
CA GLY A 147 18.99 -18.19 10.60
C GLY A 147 18.25 -19.26 11.41
N GLN A 148 17.83 -18.97 12.65
CA GLN A 148 16.90 -19.82 13.39
C GLN A 148 15.50 -19.75 12.76
N ARG A 149 14.75 -20.84 12.90
CA ARG A 149 13.46 -21.05 12.22
C ARG A 149 12.41 -21.52 13.23
N ALA A 150 11.39 -20.71 13.42
CA ALA A 150 10.15 -21.12 14.07
C ALA A 150 9.22 -21.71 13.02
N LEU A 151 8.79 -22.94 13.18
CA LEU A 151 7.86 -23.64 12.29
C LEU A 151 6.54 -23.86 12.99
N ARG A 152 5.44 -23.72 12.25
CA ARG A 152 4.13 -24.18 12.68
C ARG A 152 3.91 -25.62 12.26
N GLU A 153 3.68 -26.50 13.22
CA GLU A 153 3.44 -27.92 13.02
C GLU A 153 1.96 -28.25 12.79
N PRO A 154 1.64 -29.45 12.28
CA PRO A 154 0.27 -29.96 12.30
C PRO A 154 -0.30 -29.92 13.73
N GLY A 155 -1.46 -29.30 13.93
CA GLY A 155 -2.04 -29.06 15.25
C GLY A 155 -1.86 -27.63 15.79
N ASP A 156 -1.33 -26.71 14.97
CA ASP A 156 -1.18 -25.29 15.28
C ASP A 156 -0.17 -24.95 16.39
N GLU A 157 0.67 -25.89 16.77
CA GLU A 157 1.80 -25.68 17.67
C GLU A 157 3.00 -25.06 16.92
N TRP A 158 3.73 -24.16 17.58
CA TRP A 158 4.98 -23.60 17.04
C TRP A 158 6.19 -24.28 17.69
N ARG A 159 7.20 -24.62 16.90
CA ARG A 159 8.46 -25.22 17.38
C ARG A 159 9.69 -24.63 16.71
N TRP A 160 10.83 -24.70 17.41
CA TRP A 160 12.12 -24.42 16.79
C TRP A 160 12.61 -25.59 15.93
N ARG A 161 13.07 -25.34 14.70
CA ARG A 161 13.66 -26.38 13.82
C ARG A 161 15.16 -26.62 14.02
N ARG A 162 15.89 -25.61 14.48
CA ARG A 162 17.37 -25.67 14.70
C ARG A 162 17.78 -25.55 16.16
N ALA A 163 16.88 -25.08 17.04
CA ALA A 163 17.03 -25.38 18.45
C ALA A 163 16.65 -26.85 18.67
N ASP A 164 16.82 -27.32 19.89
CA ASP A 164 16.46 -28.65 20.43
C ASP A 164 15.00 -29.13 20.24
N GLY A 165 14.27 -28.62 19.23
CA GLY A 165 12.90 -29.00 18.93
C GLY A 165 11.89 -28.50 19.97
N ARG A 166 12.32 -27.66 20.91
CA ARG A 166 11.46 -27.19 21.99
C ARG A 166 10.24 -26.46 21.44
N PRO A 167 9.07 -26.70 22.06
CA PRO A 167 7.87 -25.94 21.74
C PRO A 167 8.09 -24.47 22.06
N LEU A 168 7.65 -23.62 21.16
CA LEU A 168 7.65 -22.18 21.31
C LEU A 168 6.45 -21.74 22.12
N ASN A 169 6.62 -20.67 22.89
CA ASN A 169 5.51 -20.00 23.55
C ASN A 169 4.59 -19.39 22.48
N GLY A 170 3.44 -20.04 22.23
CA GLY A 170 2.45 -19.62 21.24
C GLY A 170 2.03 -18.14 21.38
N PRO A 171 1.70 -17.65 22.59
CA PRO A 171 1.43 -16.22 22.82
C PRO A 171 2.57 -15.29 22.37
N ALA A 172 3.83 -15.65 22.59
CA ALA A 172 4.97 -14.85 22.15
C ALA A 172 5.12 -14.82 20.62
N VAL A 173 4.85 -15.94 19.94
CA VAL A 173 4.80 -15.99 18.47
C VAL A 173 3.68 -15.10 17.94
N ALA A 174 2.49 -15.20 18.54
CA ALA A 174 1.35 -14.36 18.16
C ALA A 174 1.64 -12.87 18.39
N ALA A 175 2.29 -12.52 19.50
CA ALA A 175 2.71 -11.15 19.79
C ALA A 175 3.74 -10.63 18.77
N PHE A 176 4.70 -11.46 18.35
CA PHE A 176 5.65 -11.12 17.30
C PHE A 176 4.93 -10.84 15.97
N LEU A 177 4.07 -11.74 15.50
CA LEU A 177 3.33 -11.58 14.24
C LEU A 177 2.40 -10.36 14.30
N GLY A 178 1.70 -10.18 15.41
CA GLY A 178 0.84 -9.02 15.65
C GLY A 178 1.60 -7.70 15.65
N ARG A 179 2.82 -7.67 16.22
CA ARG A 179 3.68 -6.49 16.18
C ARG A 179 4.19 -6.22 14.76
N ALA A 180 4.64 -7.24 14.04
CA ALA A 180 5.09 -7.10 12.65
C ALA A 180 4.03 -6.47 11.74
N LEU A 181 2.76 -6.85 11.91
CA LEU A 181 1.63 -6.28 11.16
C LEU A 181 1.27 -4.85 11.57
N ARG A 182 1.63 -4.43 12.78
CA ARG A 182 1.41 -3.07 13.29
C ARG A 182 2.57 -2.13 12.99
N LEU A 183 3.58 -2.59 12.26
CA LEU A 183 4.63 -1.71 11.75
C LEU A 183 4.03 -0.81 10.67
N SER A 184 3.55 0.35 11.10
CA SER A 184 3.07 1.41 10.23
C SER A 184 3.65 2.76 10.63
N THR A 185 3.78 3.67 9.67
CA THR A 185 4.29 5.02 9.90
C THR A 185 3.64 6.02 8.97
N GLU A 186 3.47 7.23 9.43
CA GLU A 186 3.14 8.39 8.59
C GLU A 186 4.38 8.94 7.89
N ARG A 187 5.58 8.49 8.29
CA ARG A 187 6.86 9.02 7.82
C ARG A 187 7.58 8.02 6.91
N ILE A 188 7.50 8.29 5.62
CA ILE A 188 8.31 7.66 4.57
C ILE A 188 9.60 8.49 4.43
N GLU A 189 10.77 7.88 4.62
CA GLU A 189 12.06 8.57 4.47
C GLU A 189 12.47 8.65 3.00
N ALA A 190 12.21 7.59 2.22
CA ALA A 190 12.49 7.56 0.79
C ALA A 190 11.63 6.49 0.10
N LEU A 191 11.12 6.79 -1.09
CA LEU A 191 10.38 5.82 -1.91
C LEU A 191 11.31 4.87 -2.65
N LEU A 192 12.45 5.38 -3.11
CA LEU A 192 13.49 4.61 -3.78
C LEU A 192 14.84 5.03 -3.15
N PRO A 193 15.18 4.49 -1.97
CA PRO A 193 16.38 4.87 -1.25
C PRO A 193 17.62 4.48 -2.04
N ARG A 194 18.57 5.42 -2.14
CA ARG A 194 19.90 5.16 -2.67
C ARG A 194 20.73 4.34 -1.66
N ALA A 195 21.82 3.73 -2.12
CA ALA A 195 22.66 2.89 -1.28
C ALA A 195 23.29 3.64 -0.09
N ASP A 196 23.69 4.90 -0.29
CA ASP A 196 24.18 5.79 0.77
C ASP A 196 23.09 6.04 1.83
N GLN A 197 21.86 6.32 1.41
CA GLN A 197 20.73 6.50 2.33
C GLN A 197 20.42 5.24 3.13
N LEU A 198 20.54 4.05 2.53
CA LEU A 198 20.41 2.80 3.28
C LEU A 198 21.55 2.62 4.29
N ALA A 199 22.78 2.92 3.90
CA ALA A 199 23.96 2.83 4.76
C ALA A 199 23.90 3.82 5.96
N ASP A 200 23.34 5.02 5.76
CA ASP A 200 23.07 6.00 6.81
C ASP A 200 22.11 5.47 7.90
N TRP A 201 21.35 4.43 7.56
CA TRP A 201 20.48 3.70 8.48
C TRP A 201 21.05 2.34 8.91
N GLY A 202 22.27 2.00 8.51
CA GLY A 202 22.91 0.71 8.79
C GLY A 202 22.33 -0.45 7.97
N LEU A 203 21.63 -0.18 6.87
CA LEU A 203 21.02 -1.19 6.02
C LEU A 203 21.85 -1.44 4.74
N PRO A 204 22.00 -2.70 4.29
CA PRO A 204 21.60 -3.94 4.97
C PRO A 204 22.63 -4.45 6.00
N ALA A 205 23.82 -3.82 6.10
CA ALA A 205 24.98 -4.39 6.80
C ALA A 205 24.76 -4.69 8.30
N GLU A 206 24.03 -3.84 9.00
CA GLU A 206 23.65 -3.98 10.41
C GLU A 206 22.16 -4.33 10.57
N GLY A 207 21.48 -4.63 9.46
CA GLY A 207 20.05 -4.90 9.42
C GLY A 207 19.70 -6.27 9.99
N ARG A 208 18.62 -6.34 10.75
CA ARG A 208 17.99 -7.59 11.17
C ARG A 208 16.94 -7.96 10.14
N ARG A 209 17.18 -9.06 9.41
CA ARG A 209 16.24 -9.58 8.43
C ARG A 209 15.33 -10.65 9.04
N PHE A 210 14.04 -10.50 8.79
CA PHE A 210 13.01 -11.48 9.12
C PHE A 210 12.32 -11.92 7.83
N GLN A 211 12.04 -13.21 7.73
CA GLN A 211 11.29 -13.79 6.62
C GLN A 211 10.12 -14.58 7.19
N ILE A 212 8.91 -14.26 6.74
CA ILE A 212 7.69 -14.94 7.15
C ILE A 212 7.15 -15.66 5.92
N ARG A 213 7.15 -17.00 5.97
CA ARG A 213 6.59 -17.84 4.92
C ARG A 213 5.17 -18.23 5.30
N LEU A 214 4.25 -18.00 4.36
CA LEU A 214 2.83 -18.30 4.52
C LEU A 214 2.51 -19.72 4.08
N ARG A 215 1.32 -20.21 4.45
CA ARG A 215 0.81 -21.56 4.14
C ARG A 215 0.65 -21.79 2.63
N ASP A 216 0.38 -20.75 1.86
CA ASP A 216 0.30 -20.79 0.41
C ASP A 216 1.68 -20.83 -0.28
N GLY A 217 2.77 -20.80 0.51
CA GLY A 217 4.15 -20.80 0.03
C GLY A 217 4.70 -19.41 -0.30
N SER A 218 3.87 -18.36 -0.28
CA SER A 218 4.34 -16.99 -0.46
C SER A 218 5.14 -16.51 0.75
N GLU A 219 5.97 -15.47 0.55
CA GLU A 219 6.90 -15.01 1.59
C GLU A 219 6.86 -13.49 1.72
N VAL A 220 6.91 -13.01 2.96
CA VAL A 220 7.05 -11.60 3.31
C VAL A 220 8.43 -11.42 3.93
N GLN A 221 9.17 -10.41 3.47
CA GLN A 221 10.51 -10.12 3.97
C GLN A 221 10.58 -8.72 4.55
N LEU A 222 11.10 -8.63 5.77
CA LEU A 222 11.23 -7.39 6.52
C LEU A 222 12.69 -7.22 6.94
N GLU A 223 13.24 -6.04 6.71
CA GLU A 223 14.57 -5.66 7.20
C GLU A 223 14.45 -4.46 8.13
N ILE A 224 15.07 -4.55 9.31
CA ILE A 224 15.00 -3.53 10.37
C ILE A 224 16.42 -3.11 10.73
N GLY A 225 16.72 -1.82 10.62
CA GLY A 225 18.02 -1.25 10.97
C GLY A 225 18.29 -1.17 12.48
N PRO A 226 19.53 -0.85 12.88
CA PRO A 226 19.87 -0.49 14.25
C PRO A 226 19.05 0.73 14.74
N ALA A 227 18.97 0.88 16.06
CA ALA A 227 18.40 2.09 16.65
C ALA A 227 19.38 3.25 16.48
N ARG A 228 18.94 4.35 15.87
CA ARG A 228 19.69 5.61 15.73
C ARG A 228 18.76 6.76 16.11
N GLY A 229 19.17 7.58 17.08
CA GLY A 229 18.36 8.72 17.55
C GLY A 229 16.95 8.33 18.03
N GLY A 230 16.80 7.18 18.68
CA GLY A 230 15.50 6.67 19.16
C GLY A 230 14.56 6.15 18.07
N ARG A 231 15.04 6.00 16.83
CA ARG A 231 14.28 5.46 15.69
C ARG A 231 15.00 4.29 15.04
N ARG A 232 14.26 3.50 14.27
CA ARG A 232 14.81 2.50 13.36
C ARG A 232 14.29 2.75 11.96
N ALA A 233 15.12 2.43 10.97
CA ALA A 233 14.66 2.25 9.61
C ALA A 233 14.04 0.86 9.41
N LEU A 234 13.01 0.78 8.59
CA LEU A 234 12.38 -0.46 8.18
C LEU A 234 12.16 -0.44 6.66
N ARG A 235 12.25 -1.61 6.04
CA ARG A 235 11.76 -1.81 4.68
C ARG A 235 11.22 -3.22 4.51
N SER A 236 10.15 -3.33 3.72
CA SER A 236 9.85 -4.62 3.09
C SER A 236 10.86 -4.84 1.97
N LEU A 237 11.27 -6.08 1.71
CA LEU A 237 12.06 -6.37 0.50
C LEU A 237 11.19 -6.61 -0.73
N ASP A 238 9.87 -6.63 -0.55
CA ASP A 238 8.90 -6.71 -1.66
C ASP A 238 8.68 -5.36 -2.35
N TYR A 239 9.05 -4.25 -1.69
CA TYR A 239 8.88 -2.89 -2.18
C TYR A 239 10.09 -2.03 -1.84
N PRO A 240 10.46 -1.04 -2.68
CA PRO A 240 11.68 -0.25 -2.45
C PRO A 240 11.57 0.77 -1.30
N THR A 241 10.39 0.98 -0.71
CA THR A 241 10.16 2.04 0.28
C THR A 241 10.96 1.88 1.58
N LEU A 242 11.61 2.96 2.01
CA LEU A 242 12.26 3.11 3.30
C LEU A 242 11.36 3.89 4.26
N TYR A 243 11.05 3.25 5.39
CA TYR A 243 10.24 3.79 6.46
C TYR A 243 11.11 4.08 7.68
N SER A 244 10.68 4.99 8.56
CA SER A 244 11.24 5.07 9.91
C SER A 244 10.14 5.07 10.98
N LEU A 245 10.41 4.39 12.09
CA LEU A 245 9.53 4.31 13.25
C LEU A 245 10.33 4.57 14.54
N PRO A 246 9.68 5.04 15.62
CA PRO A 246 10.25 4.99 16.96
C PRO A 246 10.73 3.57 17.32
N ASP A 247 11.87 3.48 18.00
CA ASP A 247 12.48 2.19 18.40
C ASP A 247 11.49 1.30 19.18
N SER A 248 10.71 1.89 20.07
CA SER A 248 9.68 1.20 20.88
C SER A 248 8.59 0.51 20.06
N LEU A 249 8.32 1.00 18.84
CA LEU A 249 7.37 0.41 17.90
C LEU A 249 8.06 -0.57 16.95
N ALA A 250 9.25 -0.22 16.48
CA ALA A 250 10.01 -0.98 15.49
C ALA A 250 10.69 -2.25 16.03
N ALA A 251 10.95 -2.34 17.34
CA ALA A 251 11.66 -3.47 17.91
C ALA A 251 10.81 -4.76 17.84
N LEU A 252 11.28 -5.75 17.07
CA LEU A 252 10.73 -7.10 17.08
C LEU A 252 11.52 -8.02 18.03
N PRO A 253 10.86 -8.68 18.99
CA PRO A 253 11.53 -9.60 19.92
C PRO A 253 12.06 -10.83 19.18
N TRP A 254 13.32 -11.17 19.42
CA TRP A 254 13.95 -12.39 18.92
C TRP A 254 15.21 -12.70 19.74
N PRO A 255 15.53 -13.98 20.02
CA PRO A 255 14.77 -15.18 19.67
C PRO A 255 13.42 -15.25 20.40
N LEU A 256 12.46 -15.98 19.83
CA LEU A 256 11.17 -16.23 20.46
C LEU A 256 11.34 -17.20 21.65
N PRO A 257 10.70 -16.94 22.80
CA PRO A 257 10.87 -17.78 23.98
C PRO A 257 10.23 -19.16 23.78
N ALA A 258 10.92 -20.20 24.25
CA ALA A 258 10.36 -21.54 24.39
C ALA A 258 9.34 -21.60 25.54
N VAL A 259 8.46 -22.60 25.55
CA VAL A 259 7.63 -22.92 26.72
C VAL A 259 8.55 -23.27 27.89
N GLN A 260 8.34 -22.65 29.05
CA GLN A 260 9.04 -23.03 30.28
C GLN A 260 8.53 -24.39 30.73
N SER A 261 9.43 -25.33 30.97
CA SER A 261 9.10 -26.59 31.63
C SER A 261 8.97 -26.29 33.12
N ASP A 262 7.76 -26.42 33.67
CA ASP A 262 7.53 -26.46 35.12
C ASP A 262 8.13 -27.74 35.73
#